data_AF-A0A658R1P1-F1
#
_entry.id   AF-A0A658R1P1-F1
#
_cell.length_a   1.000
_cell.length_b   1.000
_cell.length_c   1.000
_cell.angle_alpha   90.00
_cell.angle_beta   90.00
_cell.angle_gamma   90.00
#
_symmetry.space_group_name_H-M   'P 1'
#
loop_
_entity.id
_entity.type
_entity.pdbx_description
1 polymer ?
#
loop_
_entity_poly.entity_id
_entity_poly.type
_entity_poly.pdbx_seq_one_letter_code
_entity_poly.pdbx_strand_id
1 'polypeptide(L)' 'MGRTSGGVEVRDSSIRLSFTANGVRYRRTLMVNGAAMLPTPANIKYANRLIAEISERIRTDAFSMDYYFPEEETPAPTDD' A
#
# COMPACT_ATOMS: atom_id res chain seq x y z
N MET A 1 -8.80 -19.85 -5.89
CA MET A 1 -7.46 -19.50 -5.37
C MET A 1 -7.37 -17.99 -5.23
N GLY A 2 -6.82 -17.48 -4.12
CA GLY A 2 -6.69 -16.03 -3.87
C GLY A 2 -6.93 -15.69 -2.40
N ARG A 3 -6.21 -16.32 -1.48
CA ARG A 3 -6.20 -15.86 -0.09
C ARG A 3 -5.30 -14.64 -0.05
N THR A 4 -5.90 -13.45 -0.14
CA THR A 4 -5.23 -12.17 0.11
C THR A 4 -4.76 -12.19 1.56
N SER A 5 -3.48 -12.44 1.81
CA SER A 5 -2.93 -12.35 3.16
C SER A 5 -2.96 -10.88 3.57
N GLY A 6 -3.81 -10.55 4.55
CA GLY A 6 -3.73 -9.29 5.29
C GLY A 6 -3.94 -7.99 4.51
N GLY A 7 -4.41 -8.02 3.26
CA GLY A 7 -4.62 -6.81 2.45
C GLY A 7 -3.54 -6.51 1.40
N VAL A 8 -2.61 -7.44 1.14
CA VAL A 8 -1.64 -7.30 0.03
C VAL A 8 -2.20 -7.93 -1.25
N GLU A 9 -2.36 -7.13 -2.29
CA GLU A 9 -2.74 -7.53 -3.64
C GLU A 9 -1.49 -7.51 -4.54
N VAL A 10 -1.03 -8.69 -4.96
CA VAL A 10 0.11 -8.83 -5.87
C VAL A 10 -0.41 -8.79 -7.31
N ARG A 11 0.06 -7.83 -8.11
CA ARG A 11 -0.21 -7.74 -9.56
C ARG A 11 1.07 -8.06 -10.34
N ASP A 12 0.95 -8.27 -11.65
CA ASP A 12 2.08 -8.65 -12.51
C ASP A 12 3.26 -7.65 -12.48
N SER A 13 2.98 -6.35 -12.32
CA SER A 13 3.99 -5.29 -12.35
C SER A 13 4.03 -4.42 -11.09
N SER A 14 3.22 -4.71 -10.08
CA SER A 14 3.08 -3.83 -8.90
C SER A 14 2.51 -4.57 -7.71
N ILE A 15 2.81 -4.08 -6.51
CA ILE A 15 2.14 -4.51 -5.28
C ILE A 15 1.15 -3.42 -4.84
N ARG A 16 -0.09 -3.80 -4.57
CA ARG A 16 -1.14 -2.92 -4.07
C ARG A 16 -1.52 -3.30 -2.64
N LEU A 17 -1.72 -2.30 -1.79
CA LEU A 17 -2.11 -2.44 -0.40
C LEU A 17 -3.56 -1.99 -0.24
N SER A 18 -4.39 -2.85 0.34
CA SER A 18 -5.79 -2.59 0.69
C SER A 18 -5.96 -2.64 2.19
N PHE A 19 -6.34 -1.52 2.80
CA PHE A 19 -6.62 -1.41 4.23
C PHE A 19 -7.82 -0.49 4.48
N THR A 20 -8.37 -0.54 5.70
CA THR A 20 -9.47 0.34 6.11
C THR A 20 -8.99 1.22 7.24
N ALA A 21 -9.03 2.54 7.07
CA ALA A 21 -8.72 3.53 8.09
C ALA A 21 -9.93 4.46 8.26
N ASN A 22 -10.34 4.72 9.51
CA ASN A 22 -11.48 5.60 9.83
C ASN A 22 -12.78 5.22 9.10
N GLY A 23 -13.03 3.91 8.95
CA GLY A 23 -14.21 3.40 8.22
C GLY A 23 -14.13 3.52 6.69
N VAL A 24 -13.08 4.12 6.15
CA VAL A 24 -12.85 4.27 4.71
C VAL A 24 -11.87 3.22 4.22
N ARG A 25 -12.21 2.51 3.15
CA ARG A 25 -11.32 1.53 2.52
C ARG A 25 -10.39 2.24 1.54
N TYR A 26 -9.09 2.16 1.81
CA TYR A 26 -8.02 2.66 0.95
C TYR A 26 -7.40 1.52 0.15
N ARG A 27 -6.99 1.83 -1.09
CA ARG A 27 -6.30 0.88 -1.98
C ARG A 27 -5.17 1.58 -2.72
N ARG A 28 -3.95 1.50 -2.19
CA ARG A 28 -2.79 2.26 -2.64
C ARG A 28 -1.72 1.38 -3.28
N THR A 29 -1.01 1.90 -4.26
CA THR A 29 0.09 1.16 -4.90
C THR A 29 1.37 1.46 -4.14
N LEU A 30 2.14 0.42 -3.83
CA LEU A 30 3.41 0.61 -3.14
C LEU A 30 4.45 1.15 -4.12
N MET A 31 4.79 2.42 -3.98
CA MET A 31 5.82 3.11 -4.75
C MET A 31 7.13 3.15 -3.95
N VAL A 32 8.26 3.03 -4.63
CA VAL A 32 9.60 3.22 -4.08
C VAL A 32 10.42 4.01 -5.08
N ASN A 33 10.94 5.16 -4.65
CA ASN A 33 11.72 6.08 -5.48
C ASN A 33 10.98 6.51 -6.75
N GLY A 34 9.67 6.79 -6.65
CA GLY A 34 8.82 7.19 -7.78
C GLY A 34 8.42 6.06 -8.74
N ALA A 35 8.77 4.80 -8.44
CA ALA A 35 8.43 3.66 -9.28
C ALA A 35 7.58 2.62 -8.53
N ALA A 36 6.65 1.99 -9.24
CA ALA A 36 5.86 0.89 -8.68
C ALA A 36 6.77 -0.26 -8.24
N MET A 37 6.61 -0.71 -6.99
CA MET A 37 7.40 -1.80 -6.44
C MET A 37 7.05 -3.12 -7.14
N LEU A 38 8.04 -3.73 -7.79
CA LEU A 38 7.87 -5.03 -8.45
C LEU A 38 7.48 -6.12 -7.44
N PRO A 39 6.64 -7.09 -7.84
CA PRO A 39 6.14 -8.18 -7.00
C PRO A 39 7.18 -9.28 -6.73
N THR A 40 8.36 -8.91 -6.24
CA THR A 40 9.39 -9.88 -5.85
C THR A 40 9.08 -10.52 -4.49
N PRO A 41 9.57 -11.73 -4.16
CA PRO A 41 9.31 -12.35 -2.85
C PRO A 41 9.73 -11.48 -1.65
N ALA A 42 10.85 -10.75 -1.79
CA ALA A 42 11.32 -9.81 -0.77
C ALA A 42 10.35 -8.62 -0.61
N ASN A 43 9.90 -8.05 -1.72
CA ASN A 43 8.96 -6.93 -1.75
C ASN A 43 7.58 -7.33 -1.23
N ILE A 44 7.11 -8.53 -1.55
CA ILE A 44 5.85 -9.07 -1.01
C ILE A 44 5.96 -9.26 0.51
N LYS A 45 7.09 -9.78 1.01
CA LYS A 45 7.33 -9.89 2.47
C LYS A 45 7.34 -8.53 3.14
N TYR A 46 7.97 -7.53 2.51
CA TYR A 46 7.95 -6.15 2.97
C TYR A 46 6.51 -5.59 3.01
N ALA A 47 5.75 -5.74 1.93
CA ALA A 47 4.36 -5.30 1.83
C ALA A 47 3.45 -5.93 2.90
N ASN A 48 3.64 -7.23 3.20
CA ASN A 48 2.90 -7.91 4.27
C ASN A 48 3.28 -7.40 5.67
N ARG A 49 4.52 -6.95 5.88
CA ARG A 49 4.90 -6.29 7.15
C ARG A 49 4.31 -4.90 7.25
N LEU A 50 4.37 -4.15 6.14
CA LEU A 50 3.84 -2.79 6.08
C LEU A 50 2.34 -2.77 6.35
N ILE A 51 1.57 -3.69 5.78
CA ILE A 51 0.11 -3.75 6.03
C ILE A 51 -0.22 -4.09 7.48
N ALA A 52 0.58 -4.93 8.14
CA ALA A 52 0.42 -5.26 9.54
C ALA A 52 0.71 -4.04 10.42
N GLU A 53 1.78 -3.31 10.12
CA GLU A 53 2.15 -2.08 10.82
C GLU A 53 1.10 -0.99 10.62
N ILE A 54 0.62 -0.77 9.39
CA ILE A 54 -0.47 0.18 9.09
C ILE A 54 -1.72 -0.17 9.90
N SER A 55 -2.09 -1.45 9.94
CA SER A 55 -3.25 -1.90 10.71
C SER A 55 -3.10 -1.64 12.21
N GLU A 56 -1.89 -1.84 12.75
CA GLU A 56 -1.58 -1.55 14.15
C GLU A 56 -1.64 -0.04 14.42
N ARG A 57 -1.06 0.79 13.55
CA ARG A 57 -1.13 2.26 13.69
C ARG A 57 -2.54 2.81 13.56
N ILE A 58 -3.36 2.25 12.69
CA ILE A 58 -4.79 2.63 12.58
C ILE A 58 -5.51 2.31 13.89
N ARG A 59 -5.21 1.15 14.49
CA ARG A 59 -5.81 0.74 15.76
C ARG A 59 -5.44 1.66 16.93
N THR A 60 -4.24 2.23 16.91
CA THR A 60 -3.76 3.17 17.94
C THR A 60 -4.00 4.64 17.58
N ASP A 61 -4.72 4.91 16.49
CA ASP A 61 -4.98 6.27 15.97
C ASP A 61 -3.69 7.06 15.64
N ALA A 62 -2.59 6.34 15.36
CA ALA A 62 -1.27 6.89 15.04
C ALA A 62 -0.91 6.75 13.55
N PHE A 63 -1.89 6.38 12.71
CA PHE A 63 -1.68 6.23 11.28
C PHE A 63 -1.71 7.57 10.55
N SER A 64 -0.69 7.84 9.74
CA SER A 64 -0.62 9.01 8.86
C SER A 64 -0.37 8.55 7.43
N MET A 65 -1.22 8.98 6.50
CA MET A 65 -1.15 8.59 5.10
C MET A 65 0.15 9.06 4.45
N ASP A 66 0.50 10.32 4.66
CA ASP A 66 1.65 10.99 4.03
C ASP A 66 2.98 10.39 4.50
N TYR A 67 3.01 9.86 5.73
CA TYR A 67 4.18 9.15 6.26
C TYR A 67 4.46 7.85 5.49
N TYR A 68 3.42 7.12 5.09
CA TYR A 68 3.55 5.81 4.44
C TYR A 68 3.50 5.88 2.91
N PHE A 69 2.80 6.87 2.37
CA PHE A 69 2.57 7.05 0.94
C PHE A 69 2.84 8.51 0.51
N PRO A 70 4.06 9.05 0.73
CA PRO A 70 4.38 10.44 0.40
C PRO A 70 4.35 10.73 -1.10
N GLU A 71 4.57 9.72 -1.95
CA GLU A 71 4.66 9.87 -3.40
C GLU A 71 3.28 9.80 -4.11
N GLU A 72 2.21 9.43 -3.40
CA GLU A 72 0.88 9.31 -3.99
C GLU A 72 0.09 10.64 -4.01
N GLU A 73 0.67 11.76 -3.57
CA GLU A 73 0.00 13.07 -3.56
C GLU A 73 -0.15 13.69 -4.95
N THR A 74 0.43 13.11 -6.00
CA THR A 74 0.22 13.61 -7.36
C THR A 74 -0.69 12.66 -8.13
N PRO A 75 -1.99 12.95 -8.34
CA PRO A 75 -2.64 12.46 -9.54
C PRO A 75 -1.78 12.99 -10.69
N ALA A 76 -1.05 12.11 -11.36
CA ALA A 76 -0.29 12.49 -12.55
C ALA A 76 -1.20 13.40 -13.38
N PRO A 77 -0.76 14.61 -13.78
CA PRO A 77 -1.54 15.43 -14.69
C PRO A 77 -1.84 14.52 -15.86
N THR A 78 -3.12 14.24 -16.07
CA THR A 78 -3.58 13.64 -17.31
C THR A 78 -3.26 14.70 -18.34
N ASP A 79 -2.11 14.54 -19.01
CA ASP A 79 -1.77 15.31 -20.19
C ASP A 79 -2.88 14.97 -21.21
N ASP A 80 -3.71 15.98 -21.49
CA ASP A 80 -4.84 15.99 -22.42
C ASP A 80 -4.33 16.04 -23.87
#